data_AF-A0A537WGT3-F1
#
_entry.id   AF-A0A537WGT3-F1
#
_cell.length_a   1.000
_cell.length_b   1.000
_cell.length_c   1.000
_cell.angle_alpha   90.00
_cell.angle_beta   90.00
_cell.angle_gamma   90.00
#
_symmetry.space_group_name_H-M   'P 1'
#
loop_
_entity.id
_entity.type
_entity.pdbx_description
1 polymer ?
#
loop_
_entity_poly.entity_id
_entity_poly.type
_entity_poly.pdbx_seq_one_letter_code
_entity_poly.pdbx_strand_id
1 'polypeptide(L)'
;MAKVVARGTRALARPAATRASARALRLSHVWPVAALAFPIAVVTATPLGAIDLAYQVRAGDVMLSTHTLLRTDTFSFSVAGRPWLNQQWGAELVIGAAYRVGGWLGLAVTRGLLAGAVLVLILLACRAAGASLRAA
;
A
#
# COMPACT_ATOMS: atom_id res chain seq x y z
N MET A 1 -77.98 6.07 -17.77
CA MET A 1 -77.63 5.95 -16.34
C MET A 1 -77.44 4.47 -16.06
N ALA A 2 -76.31 3.91 -15.63
CA ALA A 2 -75.35 4.36 -14.63
C ALA A 2 -73.94 3.80 -14.93
N LYS A 3 -72.89 4.60 -14.67
CA LYS A 3 -71.48 4.20 -14.68
C LYS A 3 -71.18 3.41 -13.40
N VAL A 4 -70.84 2.12 -13.52
CA VAL A 4 -70.25 1.37 -12.40
C VAL A 4 -68.73 1.53 -12.49
N VAL A 5 -68.19 2.32 -11.56
CA VAL A 5 -66.76 2.58 -11.40
C VAL A 5 -66.12 1.35 -10.74
N ALA A 6 -65.33 0.60 -11.49
CA ALA A 6 -64.47 -0.45 -10.94
C ALA A 6 -63.34 0.20 -10.11
N ARG A 7 -63.42 0.10 -8.78
CA ARG A 7 -62.34 0.50 -7.87
C ARG A 7 -61.20 -0.51 -8.01
N GLY A 8 -60.11 -0.09 -8.65
CA GLY A 8 -58.87 -0.85 -8.69
C GLY A 8 -58.29 -0.99 -7.27
N THR A 9 -58.18 -2.22 -6.79
CA THR A 9 -57.35 -2.57 -5.64
C THR A 9 -55.89 -2.53 -6.08
N ARG A 10 -55.29 -1.35 -6.01
CA ARG A 10 -53.84 -1.18 -6.21
C ARG A 10 -53.14 -1.78 -5.00
N ALA A 11 -52.72 -3.04 -5.11
CA ALA A 11 -51.83 -3.66 -4.14
C ALA A 11 -50.57 -2.79 -4.04
N LEU A 12 -50.37 -2.15 -2.89
CA LEU A 12 -49.16 -1.40 -2.60
C LEU A 12 -48.01 -2.41 -2.54
N ALA A 13 -47.26 -2.52 -3.65
CA ALA A 13 -46.01 -3.26 -3.67
C ALA A 13 -45.12 -2.67 -2.57
N ARG A 14 -44.86 -3.45 -1.52
CA ARG A 14 -43.84 -3.11 -0.52
C ARG A 14 -42.53 -2.95 -1.27
N PRO A 15 -41.88 -1.76 -1.25
CA PRO A 15 -40.56 -1.65 -1.84
C PRO A 15 -39.68 -2.69 -1.17
N ALA A 16 -39.13 -3.60 -1.99
CA ALA A 16 -38.11 -4.53 -1.52
C ALA A 16 -36.99 -3.65 -0.98
N ALA A 17 -36.87 -3.60 0.36
CA ALA A 17 -35.75 -2.94 1.00
C ALA A 17 -34.49 -3.65 0.52
N THR A 18 -33.83 -3.07 -0.47
CA THR A 18 -32.43 -3.33 -0.79
C THR A 18 -31.68 -2.98 0.47
N ARG A 19 -31.52 -3.96 1.35
CA ARG A 19 -30.57 -3.90 2.45
C ARG A 19 -29.22 -3.82 1.77
N ALA A 20 -28.77 -2.58 1.52
CA ALA A 20 -27.39 -2.27 1.29
C ALA A 20 -26.65 -2.92 2.46
N SER A 21 -26.01 -4.05 2.19
CA SER A 21 -25.20 -4.76 3.16
C SER A 21 -24.03 -3.85 3.44
N ALA A 22 -24.19 -2.95 4.42
CA ALA A 22 -23.08 -2.26 5.04
C ALA A 22 -22.08 -3.36 5.39
N ARG A 23 -20.86 -3.21 4.88
CA ARG A 23 -19.78 -4.20 4.93
C ARG A 23 -19.41 -4.43 6.41
N ALA A 24 -20.22 -5.22 7.11
CA ALA A 24 -20.10 -5.41 8.54
C ALA A 24 -18.82 -6.21 8.79
N LEU A 25 -17.91 -5.63 9.57
CA LEU A 25 -16.73 -6.33 10.06
C LEU A 25 -17.20 -7.59 10.80
N ARG A 26 -16.99 -8.75 10.19
CA ARG A 26 -17.26 -10.06 10.82
C ARG A 26 -16.03 -10.49 11.62
N LEU A 27 -16.24 -11.26 12.70
CA LEU A 27 -15.16 -11.84 13.52
C LEU A 27 -14.08 -12.55 12.70
N SER A 28 -14.44 -13.12 11.55
CA SER A 28 -13.50 -13.74 10.60
C SER A 28 -12.46 -12.78 10.00
N HIS A 29 -12.63 -11.46 10.12
CA HIS A 29 -11.64 -10.49 9.65
C HIS A 29 -10.57 -10.18 10.69
N VAL A 30 -10.73 -10.61 11.93
CA VAL A 30 -9.74 -10.36 12.99
C VAL A 30 -8.41 -11.03 12.65
N TRP A 31 -8.45 -12.27 12.17
CA TRP A 31 -7.25 -13.03 11.79
C TRP A 31 -6.45 -12.40 10.64
N PRO A 32 -7.02 -12.08 9.46
CA PRO A 32 -6.26 -11.43 8.41
C PRO A 32 -5.79 -10.03 8.81
N VAL A 33 -6.58 -9.27 9.59
CA VAL A 33 -6.12 -7.96 10.09
C VAL A 33 -4.93 -8.13 11.02
N ALA A 34 -4.95 -9.06 11.96
CA ALA A 34 -3.82 -9.33 12.84
C ALA A 34 -2.58 -9.82 12.06
N ALA A 35 -2.78 -10.74 11.11
CA ALA A 35 -1.73 -11.29 10.26
C ALA A 35 -1.06 -10.24 9.35
N LEU A 36 -1.78 -9.16 8.99
CA LEU A 36 -1.22 -8.03 8.27
C LEU A 36 -0.61 -7.00 9.23
N ALA A 37 -1.35 -6.56 10.24
CA ALA A 37 -0.98 -5.45 11.09
C ALA A 37 0.28 -5.74 11.92
N PHE A 38 0.42 -6.97 12.44
CA PHE A 38 1.57 -7.34 13.27
C PHE A 38 2.91 -7.25 12.52
N PRO A 39 3.14 -7.96 11.39
CA PRO A 39 4.41 -7.84 10.68
C PRO A 39 4.65 -6.44 10.11
N ILE A 40 3.60 -5.72 9.67
CA ILE A 40 3.75 -4.33 9.21
C ILE A 40 4.24 -3.44 10.36
N ALA A 41 3.65 -3.55 11.55
CA ALA A 41 4.06 -2.78 12.72
C ALA A 41 5.51 -3.10 13.13
N VAL A 42 5.87 -4.38 13.18
CA VAL A 42 7.23 -4.83 13.52
C VAL A 42 8.24 -4.30 12.49
N VAL A 43 7.98 -4.48 11.19
CA VAL A 43 8.85 -3.98 10.12
C VAL A 43 8.91 -2.46 10.11
N THR A 44 7.85 -1.75 10.50
CA THR A 44 7.91 -0.28 10.57
C THR A 44 8.75 0.19 11.76
N ALA A 45 8.63 -0.47 12.90
CA ALA A 45 9.28 -0.09 14.16
C ALA A 45 10.74 -0.54 14.29
N THR A 46 11.20 -1.49 13.48
CA THR A 46 12.61 -1.90 13.51
C THR A 46 13.53 -0.78 12.98
N PRO A 47 14.78 -0.67 13.45
CA PRO A 47 15.72 0.28 12.86
C PRO A 47 15.87 0.07 11.34
N LEU A 48 16.09 1.17 10.62
CA LEU A 48 16.43 1.12 9.20
C LEU A 48 17.88 0.65 9.06
N GLY A 49 18.07 -0.54 8.50
CA GLY A 49 19.39 -1.11 8.26
C GLY A 49 19.58 -1.43 6.78
N ALA A 50 20.50 -0.71 6.12
CA ALA A 50 21.07 -1.08 4.83
C ALA A 50 22.51 -0.54 4.78
N ILE A 51 23.40 -1.25 4.07
CA ILE A 51 24.84 -0.95 4.01
C ILE A 51 25.10 0.48 3.49
N ASP A 52 24.22 1.00 2.65
CA ASP A 52 24.37 2.26 1.92
C ASP A 52 23.10 3.15 1.98
N LEU A 53 22.26 3.01 3.02
CA LEU A 53 20.99 3.74 3.09
C LEU A 53 21.16 5.26 2.93
N ALA A 54 22.17 5.84 3.59
CA ALA A 54 22.46 7.27 3.48
C ALA A 54 22.89 7.67 2.06
N TYR A 55 23.61 6.80 1.36
CA TYR A 55 23.94 7.00 -0.05
C TYR A 55 22.66 7.03 -0.88
N GLN A 56 21.78 6.05 -0.72
CA GLN A 56 20.52 5.96 -1.47
C GLN A 56 19.62 7.18 -1.23
N VAL A 57 19.52 7.65 0.02
CA VAL A 57 18.80 8.88 0.37
C VAL A 57 19.38 10.08 -0.37
N ARG A 58 20.72 10.24 -0.33
CA ARG A 58 21.38 11.38 -0.97
C ARG A 58 21.34 11.32 -2.49
N ALA A 59 21.53 10.15 -3.08
CA ALA A 59 21.42 9.91 -4.51
C ALA A 59 20.00 10.25 -5.01
N GLY A 60 18.98 9.77 -4.30
CA GLY A 60 17.58 10.09 -4.55
C GLY A 60 17.28 11.58 -4.47
N ASP A 61 17.73 12.24 -3.40
CA ASP A 61 17.57 13.69 -3.21
C ASP A 61 18.21 14.50 -4.35
N VAL A 62 19.44 14.15 -4.75
CA VAL A 62 20.12 14.79 -5.88
C VAL A 62 19.32 14.59 -7.16
N MET A 63 18.94 13.35 -7.52
CA MET A 63 18.17 13.09 -8.74
C MET A 63 16.81 13.79 -8.76
N LEU A 64 16.13 13.90 -7.60
CA LEU A 64 14.88 14.65 -7.47
C LEU A 64 15.08 16.17 -7.59
N SER A 65 16.25 16.69 -7.21
CA SER A 65 16.55 18.13 -7.29
C SER A 65 17.00 18.57 -8.68
N THR A 66 17.77 17.72 -9.37
CA THR A 66 18.33 18.03 -10.70
C THR A 66 17.44 17.53 -11.84
N HIS A 67 16.48 16.66 -11.55
CA HIS A 67 15.69 15.91 -12.54
C HIS A 67 16.57 15.15 -13.55
N THR A 68 17.76 14.73 -13.11
CA THR A 68 18.71 13.96 -13.92
C THR A 68 19.13 12.71 -13.17
N LEU A 69 19.15 11.57 -13.85
CA LEU A 69 19.65 10.33 -13.28
C LEU A 69 21.17 10.41 -13.10
N LEU A 70 21.67 9.95 -11.95
CA LEU A 70 23.11 9.83 -11.71
C LEU A 70 23.70 8.77 -12.65
N ARG A 71 24.70 9.17 -13.42
CA ARG A 71 25.44 8.30 -14.37
C ARG A 71 26.88 8.04 -13.94
N THR A 72 27.29 8.66 -12.84
CA THR A 72 28.63 8.55 -12.26
C THR A 72 28.52 8.39 -10.76
N ASP A 73 29.45 7.66 -10.17
CA ASP A 73 29.53 7.52 -8.72
C ASP A 73 29.98 8.85 -8.12
N THR A 74 29.14 9.48 -7.32
CA THR A 74 29.38 10.85 -6.82
C THR A 74 29.93 10.85 -5.38
N PHE A 75 29.64 9.83 -4.58
CA PHE A 75 29.91 9.86 -3.14
C PHE A 75 30.93 8.81 -2.68
N SER A 76 31.29 7.83 -3.51
CA SER A 76 32.31 6.84 -3.16
C SER A 76 33.71 7.45 -3.15
N PHE A 77 34.46 7.23 -2.07
CA PHE A 77 35.81 7.77 -1.91
C PHE A 77 36.80 7.26 -2.98
N SER A 78 36.80 5.96 -3.27
CA SER A 78 37.82 5.33 -4.14
C SER A 78 37.52 5.39 -5.63
N VAL A 79 36.26 5.63 -6.01
CA VAL A 79 35.79 5.58 -7.41
C VAL A 79 34.90 6.77 -7.79
N ALA A 80 35.01 7.89 -7.08
CA ALA A 80 34.30 9.13 -7.42
C ALA A 80 34.54 9.52 -8.89
N GLY A 81 33.47 9.95 -9.57
CA GLY A 81 33.45 10.36 -10.97
C GLY A 81 33.48 9.22 -11.99
N ARG A 82 33.63 7.95 -11.56
CA ARG A 82 33.62 6.81 -12.49
C ARG A 82 32.20 6.54 -13.00
N PRO A 83 32.05 6.09 -14.26
CA PRO A 83 30.75 5.71 -14.78
C PRO A 83 30.07 4.67 -13.89
N TRP A 84 28.80 4.90 -13.58
CA TRP A 84 27.98 4.03 -12.79
C TRP A 84 26.65 3.81 -13.50
N LEU A 85 26.37 2.55 -13.86
CA LEU A 85 25.03 2.16 -14.25
C LEU A 85 24.21 2.07 -12.96
N ASN A 86 23.50 3.15 -12.63
CA ASN A 86 22.63 3.15 -11.46
C ASN A 86 21.38 2.29 -11.72
N GLN A 87 21.44 1.00 -11.40
CA GLN A 87 20.30 0.09 -11.53
C GLN A 87 19.22 0.30 -10.46
N GLN A 88 19.52 1.07 -9.41
CA GLN A 88 18.66 1.26 -8.24
C GLN A 88 17.89 2.59 -8.28
N TRP A 89 18.06 3.39 -9.35
CA TRP A 89 17.57 4.76 -9.44
C TRP A 89 16.09 4.93 -9.06
N GLY A 90 15.22 4.00 -9.46
CA GLY A 90 13.79 4.05 -9.16
C GLY A 90 13.51 3.94 -7.66
N ALA A 91 14.24 3.06 -6.96
CA ALA A 91 14.14 2.92 -5.51
C ALA A 91 14.70 4.16 -4.81
N GLU A 92 15.83 4.68 -5.28
CA GLU A 92 16.45 5.90 -4.74
C GLU A 92 15.51 7.10 -4.85
N LEU A 93 14.78 7.26 -5.96
CA LEU A 93 13.77 8.32 -6.08
C LEU A 93 12.67 8.19 -5.02
N VAL A 94 12.18 6.98 -4.76
CA VAL A 94 11.16 6.74 -3.72
C VAL A 94 11.73 7.03 -2.33
N ILE A 95 12.95 6.57 -2.05
CA ILE A 95 13.65 6.79 -0.77
C ILE A 95 13.91 8.29 -0.55
N GLY A 96 14.47 8.98 -1.55
CA GLY A 96 14.71 10.42 -1.50
C GLY A 96 13.41 11.21 -1.30
N ALA A 97 12.33 10.85 -2.00
CA ALA A 97 11.04 11.51 -1.86
C ALA A 97 10.44 11.30 -0.46
N ALA A 98 10.47 10.06 0.04
CA ALA A 98 10.01 9.73 1.39
C ALA A 98 10.81 10.49 2.46
N TYR A 99 12.13 10.62 2.27
CA TYR A 99 12.98 11.40 3.15
C TYR A 99 12.68 12.91 3.10
N ARG A 100 12.40 13.48 1.91
CA ARG A 100 12.01 14.91 1.79
C ARG A 100 10.70 15.23 2.50
N VAL A 101 9.74 14.29 2.51
CA VAL A 101 8.42 14.48 3.12
C VAL A 101 8.44 14.25 4.63
N GLY A 102 9.11 13.19 5.10
CA GLY A 102 9.00 12.74 6.50
C GLY A 102 10.32 12.39 7.18
N GLY A 103 11.46 12.69 6.55
CA GLY A 103 12.78 12.30 7.03
C GLY A 103 12.91 10.79 7.24
N TRP A 104 13.61 10.40 8.30
CA TRP A 104 13.78 8.99 8.69
C TRP A 104 12.46 8.29 9.03
N LEU A 105 11.50 9.00 9.61
CA LEU A 105 10.17 8.45 9.87
C LEU A 105 9.43 8.14 8.56
N GLY A 106 9.55 9.04 7.58
CA GLY A 106 9.01 8.84 6.23
C GLY A 106 9.53 7.56 5.58
N LEU A 107 10.83 7.28 5.74
CA LEU A 107 11.44 6.03 5.27
C LEU A 107 10.91 4.79 6.01
N ALA A 108 10.81 4.85 7.33
CA ALA A 108 10.28 3.74 8.14
C ALA A 108 8.83 3.40 7.75
N VAL A 109 7.98 4.42 7.62
CA VAL A 109 6.58 4.26 7.17
C VAL A 109 6.52 3.72 5.75
N THR A 110 7.35 4.22 4.83
CA THR A 110 7.40 3.74 3.44
C THR A 110 7.76 2.25 3.38
N ARG A 111 8.75 1.81 4.17
CA ARG A 111 9.11 0.38 4.29
C ARG A 111 7.92 -0.44 4.80
N GLY A 112 7.23 0.04 5.83
CA GLY A 112 6.02 -0.57 6.36
C GLY A 112 4.89 -0.72 5.33
N LEU A 113 4.64 0.34 4.56
CA LEU A 113 3.63 0.35 3.50
C LEU A 113 3.97 -0.62 2.37
N LEU A 114 5.23 -0.69 1.94
CA LEU A 114 5.68 -1.64 0.93
C LEU A 114 5.55 -3.09 1.42
N ALA A 115 5.96 -3.38 2.65
CA ALA A 115 5.76 -4.69 3.26
C ALA A 115 4.26 -5.04 3.35
N GLY A 116 3.44 -4.08 3.75
CA GLY A 116 1.99 -4.24 3.80
C GLY A 116 1.37 -4.50 2.42
N ALA A 117 1.81 -3.80 1.38
CA ALA A 117 1.36 -4.02 0.02
C ALA A 117 1.68 -5.46 -0.46
N VAL A 118 2.91 -5.94 -0.20
CA VAL A 118 3.30 -7.32 -0.51
C VAL A 118 2.41 -8.32 0.22
N LEU A 119 2.20 -8.14 1.52
CA LEU A 119 1.37 -9.05 2.32
C LEU A 119 -0.10 -9.04 1.87
N VAL A 120 -0.64 -7.87 1.48
CA VAL A 120 -1.99 -7.77 0.90
C VAL A 120 -2.06 -8.51 -0.42
N LEU A 121 -1.08 -8.36 -1.31
CA LEU A 121 -1.04 -9.09 -2.58
C LEU A 121 -0.98 -10.61 -2.35
N ILE A 122 -0.18 -11.07 -1.38
CA ILE A 122 -0.14 -12.48 -0.98
C ILE A 122 -1.50 -12.95 -0.48
N LEU A 123 -2.14 -12.18 0.42
CA LEU A 123 -3.47 -12.51 0.92
C LEU A 123 -4.48 -12.62 -0.23
N LEU A 124 -4.47 -11.67 -1.17
CA LEU A 124 -5.34 -11.68 -2.33
C LEU A 124 -5.08 -12.90 -3.23
N ALA A 125 -3.82 -13.28 -3.45
CA ALA A 125 -3.45 -14.47 -4.20
C ALA A 125 -3.93 -15.76 -3.49
N CYS A 126 -3.74 -15.87 -2.17
CA CYS A 126 -4.25 -17.00 -1.38
C CYS A 126 -5.78 -17.09 -1.44
N ARG A 127 -6.48 -15.95 -1.40
CA ARG A 127 -7.93 -15.89 -1.53
C ARG A 127 -8.41 -16.32 -2.91
N ALA A 128 -7.70 -15.92 -3.96
CA ALA A 128 -7.98 -16.35 -5.33
C ALA A 128 -7.77 -17.87 -5.51
N ALA A 129 -6.84 -18.46 -4.75
CA ALA A 129 -6.60 -19.90 -4.69
C ALA A 129 -7.58 -20.69 -3.78
N GLY A 130 -8.54 -20.02 -3.13
CA GLY A 130 -9.58 -20.66 -2.30
C GLY A 130 -9.33 -20.69 -0.79
N ALA A 131 -8.31 -20.00 -0.27
CA ALA A 131 -8.04 -19.95 1.16
C ALA A 131 -9.16 -19.24 1.96
N SER A 132 -9.53 -19.82 3.10
CA SER A 132 -10.51 -19.24 4.02
C SER A 132 -9.90 -18.13 4.89
N LEU A 133 -10.72 -17.21 5.43
CA LEU A 133 -10.27 -16.16 6.37
C LEU A 133 -10.22 -16.63 7.83
N ARG A 134 -10.58 -17.88 8.11
CA ARG A 134 -10.63 -18.41 9.48
C ARG A 134 -9.31 -19.10 9.79
N ALA A 135 -8.86 -18.96 11.04
CA ALA A 135 -7.91 -19.91 11.60
C ALA A 135 -8.60 -21.29 11.67
N ALA A 136 -7.87 -22.34 11.28
CA ALA A 136 -8.33 -23.73 11.36
C ALA A 136 -8.56 -24.15 12.80
#